data_AF-A0A7Y5XXC7-F1
#
_entry.id   AF-A0A7Y5XXC7-F1
#
_cell.length_a   1.000
_cell.length_b   1.000
_cell.length_c   1.000
_cell.angle_alpha   90.00
_cell.angle_beta   90.00
_cell.angle_gamma   90.00
#
_symmetry.space_group_name_H-M   'P 1'
#
loop_
_entity.id
_entity.type
_entity.pdbx_description
1 polymer ?
#
loop_
_entity_poly.entity_id
_entity_poly.type
_entity_poly.pdbx_seq_one_letter_code
_entity_poly.pdbx_strand_id
1 'polypeptide(L)' 'MPDAGTLVVFGAAALALIVVPGPAVLYIVSQSIDRGRLAGFVSALGIAVGALVHVCAAAIGLSSILVSSATAFNVVKYAG' A
#
# COMPACT_ATOMS: atom_id res chain seq x y z
N MET A 1 -9.37 -0.21 -25.53
CA MET A 1 -8.87 -1.48 -24.95
C MET A 1 -7.36 -1.38 -24.89
N PRO A 2 -6.69 -1.77 -23.80
CA PRO A 2 -5.23 -1.68 -23.72
C PRO A 2 -4.59 -2.50 -24.86
N ASP A 3 -3.60 -1.92 -25.53
CA ASP A 3 -2.82 -2.58 -26.56
C ASP A 3 -1.90 -3.64 -25.95
N ALA A 4 -1.46 -4.61 -26.77
CA ALA A 4 -0.61 -5.70 -26.30
C ALA A 4 0.73 -5.19 -25.74
N GLY A 5 1.26 -4.06 -26.23
CA GLY A 5 2.47 -3.43 -25.72
C GLY A 5 2.29 -2.95 -24.27
N THR A 6 1.20 -2.25 -24.00
CA THR A 6 0.83 -1.79 -22.64
C THR A 6 0.70 -2.96 -21.67
N LEU A 7 0.08 -4.08 -22.09
CA LEU A 7 -0.03 -5.28 -21.25
C LEU A 7 1.32 -5.94 -20.95
N VAL A 8 2.22 -6.00 -21.93
CA VAL A 8 3.57 -6.57 -21.74
C VAL A 8 4.39 -5.71 -20.78
N VAL A 9 4.39 -4.39 -20.95
CA VAL A 9 5.12 -3.46 -20.07
C VAL A 9 4.55 -3.49 -18.66
N PHE A 10 3.22 -3.49 -18.52
CA PHE A 10 2.57 -3.66 -17.22
C PHE A 10 2.95 -4.99 -16.56
N GLY A 11 2.92 -6.10 -17.31
CA GLY A 11 3.30 -7.42 -16.80
C GLY A 11 4.75 -7.49 -16.33
N ALA A 12 5.68 -6.89 -17.07
CA ALA A 12 7.08 -6.82 -16.68
C ALA A 12 7.27 -5.99 -15.39
N ALA A 13 6.62 -4.83 -15.29
CA ALA A 13 6.67 -3.99 -14.09
C ALA A 13 6.04 -4.69 -12.87
N ALA A 14 4.89 -5.35 -13.05
CA ALA A 14 4.22 -6.10 -12.01
C ALA A 14 5.07 -7.27 -11.52
N LEU A 15 5.73 -8.00 -12.42
CA LEU A 15 6.69 -9.05 -12.07
C LEU A 15 7.85 -8.50 -11.24
N ALA A 16 8.45 -7.38 -11.66
CA ALA A 16 9.52 -6.73 -10.93
C ALA A 16 9.10 -6.34 -9.50
N LEU A 17 7.86 -5.83 -9.33
CA LEU A 17 7.31 -5.50 -8.03
C LEU A 17 7.00 -6.73 -7.15
N ILE A 18 6.52 -7.83 -7.74
CA ILE A 18 6.16 -9.06 -7.01
C ILE A 18 7.40 -9.82 -6.52
N VAL A 19 8.52 -9.75 -7.25
CA VAL A 19 9.74 -10.49 -6.93
C VAL A 19 10.39 -10.02 -5.64
N VAL A 20 10.19 -8.76 -5.23
CA VAL A 20 10.79 -8.21 -4.01
C VAL A 20 9.76 -8.29 -2.88
N PRO A 21 9.81 -9.33 -2.01
CA PRO A 21 8.95 -9.38 -0.85
C PRO A 21 9.25 -8.20 0.06
N GLY A 22 8.25 -7.37 0.33
CA GLY A 22 8.40 -6.22 1.20
C GLY A 22 8.62 -6.62 2.67
N PRO A 23 9.02 -5.67 3.55
CA PRO A 23 9.29 -5.92 4.96
C PRO A 23 8.11 -6.58 5.69
N ALA A 24 6.87 -6.19 5.35
CA ALA A 24 5.66 -6.77 5.90
C ALA A 24 5.50 -8.27 5.59
N VAL A 25 5.78 -8.67 4.35
CA VAL A 25 5.70 -10.08 3.91
C VAL A 25 6.78 -10.89 4.61
N LEU A 26 8.01 -10.36 4.66
CA LEU A 26 9.13 -11.01 5.36
C LEU A 26 8.83 -11.22 6.84
N TYR A 27 8.25 -10.22 7.52
CA TYR A 27 7.87 -10.31 8.92
C TYR A 27 6.77 -11.36 9.18
N ILE A 28 5.74 -11.41 8.32
CA ILE A 28 4.69 -12.43 8.45
C ILE A 28 5.26 -13.83 8.26
N VAL A 29 6.14 -14.00 7.26
CA VAL A 29 6.78 -15.29 6.97
C VAL A 29 7.71 -15.70 8.12
N SER A 30 8.56 -14.81 8.63
CA SER A 30 9.45 -15.12 9.75
C SER A 30 8.65 -15.54 10.99
N GLN A 31 7.59 -14.79 11.33
CA GLN A 31 6.74 -15.12 12.45
C GLN A 31 5.97 -16.43 12.24
N SER A 32 5.56 -16.73 11.01
CA SER A 32 4.88 -17.99 10.65
C SER A 32 5.80 -19.20 10.80
N ILE A 33 7.08 -19.04 10.46
CA ILE A 33 8.10 -20.07 10.57
C ILE A 33 8.48 -20.28 12.04
N ASP A 34 8.77 -19.20 12.77
CA ASP A 34 9.29 -19.28 14.14
C ASP A 34 8.21 -19.66 15.17
N ARG A 35 6.99 -19.16 14.99
CA ARG A 35 5.90 -19.27 15.99
C ARG A 35 4.63 -19.94 15.45
N GLY A 36 4.69 -20.48 14.23
CA GLY A 36 3.60 -21.21 13.60
C GLY A 36 2.57 -20.33 12.88
N ARG A 37 1.66 -21.00 12.15
CA ARG A 37 0.68 -20.35 11.25
C ARG A 37 -0.22 -19.32 11.93
N LEU A 38 -0.64 -19.58 13.18
CA LEU A 38 -1.48 -18.64 13.93
C LEU A 38 -0.75 -17.31 14.19
N ALA A 39 0.53 -17.36 14.55
CA ALA A 39 1.32 -16.16 14.77
C ALA A 39 1.49 -15.34 13.48
N GLY A 40 1.62 -16.03 12.32
CA GLY A 40 1.55 -15.42 11.00
C GLY A 40 0.25 -14.66 10.73
N PHE A 41 -0.90 -15.29 11.00
CA PHE A 41 -2.20 -14.64 10.83
C PHE A 41 -2.40 -13.43 11.75
N VAL A 42 -1.98 -13.54 13.01
CA VAL A 42 -2.04 -12.41 13.96
C VAL A 42 -1.15 -11.27 13.49
N SER A 43 0.06 -11.55 12.99
CA SER A 43 0.94 -10.54 12.39
C SER A 43 0.31 -9.88 11.17
N ALA A 44 -0.31 -10.65 10.28
CA ALA A 44 -0.98 -10.13 9.09
C ALA A 44 -2.16 -9.20 9.46
N LEU A 45 -2.98 -9.60 10.44
CA LEU A 45 -4.07 -8.77 10.95
C LEU A 45 -3.54 -7.49 11.61
N GLY A 46 -2.48 -7.58 12.41
CA GLY A 46 -1.87 -6.42 13.03
C GLY A 46 -1.36 -5.40 12.01
N ILE A 47 -0.68 -5.87 10.96
CA ILE A 47 -0.21 -5.03 9.86
C ILE A 47 -1.40 -4.39 9.12
N ALA A 48 -2.45 -5.16 8.81
CA ALA A 48 -3.63 -4.66 8.11
C ALA A 48 -4.36 -3.58 8.91
N VAL A 49 -4.56 -3.79 10.21
CA VAL A 49 -5.19 -2.80 11.11
C VAL A 49 -4.31 -1.56 11.23
N GLY A 50 -3.00 -1.71 11.41
CA GLY A 50 -2.07 -0.58 11.47
C GLY A 50 -2.07 0.25 10.18
N ALA A 51 -2.07 -0.42 9.02
CA ALA A 51 -2.17 0.22 7.72
C ALA A 51 -3.51 0.98 7.57
N LEU A 52 -4.62 0.40 8.00
CA LEU A 52 -5.93 1.06 7.97
C LEU A 52 -5.94 2.33 8.82
N VAL A 53 -5.42 2.26 10.06
CA VAL A 53 -5.33 3.42 10.96
C VAL A 53 -4.44 4.50 10.34
N HIS A 54 -3.29 4.13 9.77
CA HIS A 54 -2.40 5.06 9.10
C HIS A 54 -3.07 5.74 7.89
N VAL A 55 -3.75 4.97 7.04
CA VAL A 55 -4.48 5.49 5.87
C VAL A 55 -5.62 6.42 6.31
N CYS A 56 -6.38 6.05 7.34
CA CYS A 56 -7.44 6.92 7.88
C CYS A 56 -6.86 8.23 8.43
N ALA A 57 -5.76 8.16 9.19
CA ALA A 57 -5.09 9.34 9.70
C ALA A 57 -4.57 10.25 8.57
N ALA A 58 -3.94 9.65 7.54
CA ALA A 58 -3.49 10.36 6.36
C ALA A 58 -4.65 10.98 5.58
N ALA A 59 -5.75 10.27 5.38
CA ALA A 59 -6.93 10.76 4.68
C ALA A 59 -7.58 11.94 5.42
N ILE A 60 -7.75 11.84 6.74
CA ILE A 60 -8.30 12.92 7.58
C ILE A 60 -7.35 14.14 7.55
N GLY A 61 -6.05 13.91 7.73
CA GLY A 61 -5.03 14.96 7.73
C GLY A 61 -4.91 15.67 6.38
N LEU A 62 -4.85 14.93 5.28
CA LEU A 62 -4.83 15.51 3.94
C LEU A 62 -6.13 16.28 3.65
N SER A 63 -7.29 15.74 4.04
CA SER A 63 -8.58 16.44 3.87
C SER A 63 -8.61 17.77 4.62
N SER A 64 -8.08 17.84 5.83
CA SER A 64 -8.05 19.10 6.59
C SER A 64 -7.15 20.16 5.93
N ILE A 65 -6.01 19.74 5.36
CA ILE A 65 -5.12 20.62 4.61
C ILE A 65 -5.80 21.14 3.34
N LEU A 66 -6.47 20.26 2.59
CA LEU A 66 -7.15 20.61 1.34
C LEU A 66 -8.32 21.57 1.56
N VAL A 67 -9.07 21.41 2.66
CA VAL A 67 -10.14 22.34 3.03
C VAL A 67 -9.59 23.71 3.46
N SER A 68 -8.44 23.73 4.13
CA SER A 68 -7.81 24.97 4.61
C SER A 68 -7.15 25.78 3.48
N SER A 69 -6.69 25.13 2.40
CA SER A 69 -5.87 25.78 1.37
C SER A 69 -6.33 25.51 -0.06
N ALA A 70 -6.77 26.58 -0.73
CA ALA A 70 -7.14 26.56 -2.15
C ALA A 70 -5.95 26.20 -3.07
N THR A 71 -4.71 26.54 -2.70
CA THR A 71 -3.54 26.18 -3.50
C THR A 71 -3.23 24.69 -3.39
N ALA A 72 -3.25 24.12 -2.18
CA ALA A 72 -3.06 22.68 -1.96
C ALA A 72 -4.14 21.86 -2.68
N PHE A 73 -5.40 22.31 -2.62
CA PHE A 73 -6.50 21.69 -3.35
C PHE A 73 -6.28 21.71 -4.87
N ASN A 74 -5.89 22.84 -5.44
CA ASN A 74 -5.61 22.93 -6.87
C ASN A 74 -4.44 22.04 -7.30
N VAL A 75 -3.37 21.95 -6.50
CA VAL A 75 -2.23 21.06 -6.80
C VAL A 75 -2.69 19.60 -6.86
N VAL A 76 -3.40 19.10 -5.85
CA VAL A 76 -3.90 17.71 -5.86
C VAL A 76 -4.87 17.48 -7.01
N LYS A 77 -5.76 18.44 -7.29
CA LYS A 77 -6.72 18.36 -8.41
C LYS A 77 -6.06 18.18 -9.77
N TYR A 78 -4.92 18.85 -10.01
CA TYR A 78 -4.18 18.71 -11.26
C TYR A 78 -3.22 17.52 -11.27
N ALA A 79 -2.75 17.08 -10.09
CA ALA A 79 -1.88 15.92 -9.95
C ALA A 79 -2.63 14.59 -10.15
N GLY A 80 -3.91 14.52 -9.74
CA GLY A 80 -4.75 13.32 -9.82
C GLY A 80 -4.71 12.47 -8.55
#